data_AF-A0AAD5UTJ2-F1
#
_entry.id   AF-A0AAD5UTJ2-F1
#
_cell.length_a   1.000
_cell.length_b   1.000
_cell.length_c   1.000
_cell.angle_alpha   90.00
_cell.angle_beta   90.00
_cell.angle_gamma   90.00
#
_symmetry.space_group_name_H-M   'P 1'
#
loop_
_entity.id
_entity.type
_entity.pdbx_description
1 polymer ?
#
loop_
_entity_poly.entity_id
_entity_poly.type
_entity_poly.pdbx_seq_one_letter_code
_entity_poly.pdbx_strand_id
1 'polypeptide(L)'
;MGAPLVSVALVARTLSLLYNKPLVGVNHCVGHIEMGRQITGAKNPVVLYVSGGNTQVIAYSQQCYRIFGETLDIAVGNCLDRFARVINLSNDPSPGYNIEQEAKKGKRLLPLPYTTKGMDVSLSGILTSTEAYTLDKRFRPDDLRTGENDTEDIITPQDLCFSLQETVFAMLVEITERAMAHIGSKEVLIVGGVGCNERLQDMMGIMAKERGGQVFATDERFCIDNGIMIAQAGLLSYRMGFTTPLEKSTCTQRFRTDEVHVAWRA
;
A
#
# COMPACT_ATOMS: atom_id res chain seq x y z
N MET A 1 14.66 -2.29 7.23
CA MET A 1 14.99 -0.86 7.03
C MET A 1 15.68 -0.24 8.26
N GLY A 2 16.57 -0.95 8.97
CA GLY A 2 17.12 -0.44 10.24
C GLY A 2 18.07 0.76 10.11
N ALA A 3 19.07 0.66 9.23
CA ALA A 3 20.10 1.69 9.10
C ALA A 3 19.56 3.07 8.67
N PRO A 4 18.68 3.19 7.65
CA PRO A 4 18.11 4.49 7.27
C PRO A 4 17.34 5.17 8.41
N LEU A 5 16.59 4.41 9.22
CA LEU A 5 15.83 4.97 10.35
C LEU A 5 16.76 5.58 11.41
N VAL A 6 17.88 4.92 11.70
CA VAL A 6 18.88 5.43 12.65
C VAL A 6 19.49 6.73 12.15
N SER A 7 19.83 6.81 10.86
CA SER A 7 20.35 8.04 10.25
C SER A 7 19.34 9.20 10.36
N VAL A 8 18.06 8.95 10.07
CA VAL A 8 17.00 9.97 10.19
C VAL A 8 16.82 10.43 11.64
N ALA A 9 16.83 9.51 12.60
CA ALA A 9 16.73 9.86 14.01
C ALA A 9 17.92 10.70 14.49
N LEU A 10 19.14 10.40 14.05
CA LEU A 10 20.32 11.21 14.35
C LEU A 10 20.20 12.63 13.80
N VAL A 11 19.74 12.78 12.56
CA VAL A 11 19.51 14.09 11.94
C VAL A 11 18.41 14.86 12.69
N ALA A 12 17.29 14.21 13.01
CA ALA A 12 16.18 14.84 13.73
C ALA A 12 16.59 15.31 15.14
N ARG A 13 17.36 14.51 15.88
CA ARG A 13 17.92 14.89 17.19
C ARG A 13 18.89 16.06 17.07
N THR A 14 19.76 16.03 16.06
CA THR A 14 20.72 17.11 15.80
C THR A 14 20.00 18.43 15.53
N LEU A 15 18.95 18.41 14.69
CA LEU A 15 18.15 19.59 14.39
C LEU A 15 17.39 20.11 15.63
N SER A 16 16.81 19.21 16.43
CA SER A 16 16.13 19.57 17.68
C SER A 16 17.08 20.29 18.65
N LEU A 17 18.30 19.78 18.82
CA LEU A 17 19.34 20.38 19.65
C LEU A 17 19.83 21.72 19.09
N LEU A 18 20.14 21.77 17.78
CA LEU A 18 20.68 22.95 17.12
C LEU A 18 19.73 24.15 17.19
N TYR A 19 18.43 23.91 17.00
CA TYR A 19 17.42 24.97 16.97
C TYR A 19 16.68 25.16 18.29
N ASN A 20 17.04 24.40 19.33
CA ASN A 20 16.34 24.37 20.61
C ASN A 20 14.81 24.21 20.44
N LYS A 21 14.41 23.25 19.60
CA LYS A 21 13.00 22.94 19.30
C LYS A 21 12.64 21.55 19.83
N PRO A 22 11.40 21.34 20.31
CA PRO A 22 10.96 20.04 20.80
C PRO A 22 10.97 19.01 19.67
N LEU A 23 11.34 17.78 20.03
CA LEU A 23 11.29 16.62 19.13
C LEU A 23 9.97 15.87 19.36
N VAL A 24 9.40 15.33 18.28
CA VAL A 24 8.20 14.47 18.34
C VAL A 24 8.44 13.24 17.50
N GLY A 25 8.42 12.06 18.14
CA GLY A 25 8.41 10.77 17.47
C GLY A 25 7.04 10.49 16.86
N VAL A 26 7.03 10.02 15.61
CA VAL A 26 5.80 9.80 14.83
C VAL A 26 5.78 8.38 14.30
N ASN A 27 4.62 7.73 14.37
CA ASN A 27 4.40 6.47 13.69
C ASN A 27 4.16 6.72 12.19
N HIS A 28 4.94 6.03 11.36
CA HIS A 28 4.91 6.20 9.90
C HIS A 28 3.53 5.94 9.30
N CYS A 29 2.85 4.86 9.72
CA CYS A 29 1.52 4.49 9.23
C CYS A 29 0.48 5.55 9.61
N VAL A 30 0.56 6.09 10.83
CA VAL A 30 -0.31 7.21 11.27
C VAL A 30 -0.06 8.47 10.45
N GLY A 31 1.19 8.73 10.06
CA GLY A 31 1.54 9.81 9.12
C GLY A 31 0.76 9.72 7.81
N HIS A 32 0.80 8.56 7.16
CA HIS A 32 0.03 8.29 5.92
C HIS A 32 -1.47 8.54 6.12
N ILE A 33 -2.05 7.99 7.20
CA ILE A 33 -3.49 8.11 7.48
C ILE A 33 -3.90 9.57 7.71
N GLU A 34 -3.21 10.28 8.60
CA GLU A 34 -3.60 11.65 8.96
C GLU A 34 -3.36 12.64 7.82
N MET A 35 -2.32 12.44 7.03
CA MET A 35 -2.10 13.25 5.84
C MET A 35 -3.21 13.01 4.82
N GLY A 36 -3.52 11.75 4.53
CA GLY A 36 -4.61 11.37 3.61
C GLY A 36 -5.96 11.95 4.05
N ARG A 37 -6.30 11.87 5.34
CA ARG A 37 -7.51 12.50 5.89
C ARG A 37 -7.52 14.01 5.73
N GLN A 38 -6.41 14.67 6.04
CA GLN A 38 -6.30 16.13 5.98
C GLN A 38 -6.53 16.69 4.57
N ILE A 39 -6.02 16.02 3.54
CA ILE A 39 -6.11 16.51 2.16
C ILE A 39 -7.39 16.09 1.45
N THR A 40 -7.93 14.92 1.76
CA THR A 40 -9.14 14.40 1.13
C THR A 40 -10.42 14.84 1.84
N GLY A 41 -10.32 15.25 3.11
CA GLY A 41 -11.47 15.56 3.96
C GLY A 41 -12.19 14.32 4.51
N ALA A 42 -11.61 13.12 4.34
CA ALA A 42 -12.17 11.87 4.88
C ALA A 42 -12.29 11.95 6.41
N LYS A 43 -13.49 11.70 6.94
CA LYS A 43 -13.78 11.89 8.37
C LYS A 43 -13.41 10.66 9.18
N ASN A 44 -13.99 9.51 8.83
CA ASN A 44 -13.72 8.25 9.53
C ASN A 44 -13.62 7.06 8.57
N PRO A 45 -12.63 7.07 7.67
CA PRO A 45 -12.47 6.02 6.67
C PRO A 45 -11.93 4.72 7.25
N VAL A 46 -12.28 3.61 6.62
CA VAL A 46 -11.42 2.42 6.61
C VAL A 46 -10.25 2.72 5.68
N VAL A 47 -9.03 2.53 6.18
CA VAL A 47 -7.81 2.86 5.44
C VAL A 47 -7.22 1.59 4.87
N LEU A 48 -7.08 1.52 3.54
CA LEU A 48 -6.23 0.54 2.88
C LEU A 48 -4.83 1.15 2.73
N TYR A 49 -3.87 0.68 3.53
CA TYR A 49 -2.48 1.09 3.45
C TYR A 49 -1.66 0.06 2.67
N VAL A 50 -1.26 0.44 1.45
CA VAL A 50 -0.54 -0.43 0.51
C VAL A 50 0.73 0.23 -0.01
N SER A 51 1.88 -0.27 0.43
CA SER A 51 3.21 0.22 0.06
C SER A 51 4.15 -0.93 -0.30
N GLY A 52 5.40 -0.61 -0.64
CA GLY A 52 6.46 -1.62 -0.83
C GLY A 52 6.71 -2.50 0.39
N GLY A 53 6.40 -2.00 1.60
CA GLY A 53 6.67 -2.70 2.87
C GLY A 53 5.45 -3.01 3.71
N ASN A 54 4.28 -2.45 3.41
CA ASN A 54 3.08 -2.60 4.23
C ASN A 54 1.85 -2.95 3.36
N THR A 55 0.99 -3.80 3.89
CA THR A 55 -0.34 -4.09 3.32
C THR A 55 -1.26 -4.35 4.50
N GLN A 56 -2.06 -3.35 4.86
CA GLN A 56 -2.90 -3.36 6.05
C GLN A 56 -4.24 -2.66 5.79
N VAL A 57 -5.29 -3.19 6.37
CA VAL A 57 -6.61 -2.57 6.47
C VAL A 57 -6.76 -2.05 7.89
N ILE A 58 -6.80 -0.74 8.04
CA ILE A 58 -6.72 -0.04 9.32
C ILE A 58 -8.00 0.76 9.52
N ALA A 59 -8.52 0.80 10.74
CA ALA A 59 -9.57 1.77 11.08
C ALA A 59 -9.43 2.31 12.49
N TYR A 60 -10.01 3.48 12.70
CA TYR A 60 -9.96 4.16 13.99
C TYR A 60 -11.02 3.58 14.94
N SER A 61 -10.58 3.17 16.13
CA SER A 61 -11.45 2.67 17.18
C SER A 61 -10.81 2.86 18.56
N GLN A 62 -11.56 3.44 19.50
CA GLN A 62 -11.14 3.68 20.89
C GLN A 62 -9.81 4.44 20.98
N GLN A 63 -9.69 5.58 20.26
CA GLN A 63 -8.49 6.42 20.27
C GLN A 63 -7.21 5.76 19.76
N CYS A 64 -7.33 4.62 19.06
CA CYS A 64 -6.22 3.95 18.40
C CYS A 64 -6.60 3.63 16.95
N TYR A 65 -5.59 3.54 16.09
CA TYR A 65 -5.75 2.96 14.76
C TYR A 65 -5.48 1.47 14.83
N ARG A 66 -6.52 0.65 14.64
CA ARG A 66 -6.46 -0.80 14.75
C ARG A 66 -6.37 -1.45 13.39
N ILE A 67 -5.59 -2.53 13.31
CA ILE A 67 -5.44 -3.34 12.10
C ILE A 67 -6.56 -4.40 12.12
N PHE A 68 -7.41 -4.40 11.10
CA PHE A 68 -8.49 -5.37 10.92
C PHE A 68 -8.11 -6.50 9.98
N GLY A 69 -7.16 -6.23 9.07
CA GLY A 69 -6.62 -7.21 8.16
C GLY A 69 -5.22 -6.81 7.72
N GLU A 70 -4.34 -7.77 7.50
CA GLU A 70 -2.99 -7.52 7.00
C GLU A 70 -2.49 -8.63 6.07
N THR A 71 -1.35 -8.38 5.41
CA THR A 71 -0.64 -9.46 4.73
C THR A 71 0.01 -10.41 5.73
N LEU A 72 -0.12 -11.71 5.48
CA LEU A 72 0.49 -12.77 6.29
C LEU A 72 1.95 -13.04 5.92
N ASP A 73 2.41 -12.53 4.77
CA ASP A 73 3.74 -12.82 4.23
C ASP A 73 4.47 -11.59 3.68
N ILE A 74 4.21 -11.18 2.45
CA ILE A 74 4.86 -10.08 1.75
C ILE A 74 3.84 -8.98 1.45
N ALA A 75 4.28 -7.73 1.45
CA ALA A 75 3.43 -6.61 1.04
C ALA A 75 3.17 -6.65 -0.47
N VAL A 76 2.03 -6.08 -0.89
CA VAL A 76 1.64 -6.00 -2.31
C VAL A 76 2.68 -5.28 -3.15
N GLY A 77 3.25 -4.18 -2.65
CA GLY A 77 4.30 -3.49 -3.38
C GLY A 77 5.55 -4.36 -3.55
N ASN A 78 5.91 -5.19 -2.56
CA ASN A 78 7.02 -6.13 -2.72
C ASN A 78 6.70 -7.25 -3.72
N CYS A 79 5.46 -7.73 -3.76
CA CYS A 79 5.00 -8.71 -4.75
C CYS A 79 5.14 -8.15 -6.17
N LEU A 80 4.64 -6.93 -6.41
CA LEU A 80 4.76 -6.23 -7.69
C LEU A 80 6.23 -5.98 -8.06
N ASP A 81 7.04 -5.45 -7.13
CA ASP A 81 8.46 -5.17 -7.37
C ASP A 81 9.26 -6.43 -7.74
N ARG A 82 8.99 -7.56 -7.07
CA ARG A 82 9.66 -8.82 -7.39
C ARG A 82 9.23 -9.34 -8.75
N PHE A 83 7.94 -9.30 -9.05
CA PHE A 83 7.44 -9.73 -10.35
C PHE A 83 8.01 -8.89 -11.50
N ALA A 84 8.04 -7.56 -11.36
CA ALA A 84 8.66 -6.66 -12.34
C ALA A 84 10.11 -7.07 -12.67
N ARG A 85 10.91 -7.46 -11.66
CA ARG A 85 12.28 -7.94 -11.88
C ARG A 85 12.34 -9.26 -12.62
N VAL A 86 11.40 -10.17 -12.38
CA VAL A 86 11.35 -11.48 -13.04
C VAL A 86 11.12 -11.34 -14.54
N ILE A 87 10.29 -10.38 -14.96
CA ILE A 87 10.04 -10.08 -16.37
C ILE A 87 11.01 -9.02 -16.95
N ASN A 88 12.07 -8.65 -16.22
CA ASN A 88 13.03 -7.61 -16.61
C ASN A 88 12.42 -6.24 -16.95
N LEU A 89 11.33 -5.88 -16.27
CA LEU A 89 10.70 -4.57 -16.43
C LEU A 89 11.53 -3.48 -15.76
N SER A 90 11.57 -2.29 -16.36
CA SER A 90 12.31 -1.15 -15.83
C SER A 90 11.82 -0.77 -14.42
N ASN A 91 12.76 -0.32 -13.57
CA ASN A 91 12.41 0.27 -12.27
C ASN A 91 12.09 1.76 -12.37
N ASP A 92 12.38 2.42 -13.50
CA ASP A 92 12.13 3.84 -13.74
C ASP A 92 10.81 4.02 -14.52
N PRO A 93 9.84 4.85 -14.07
CA PRO A 93 9.86 5.68 -12.85
C PRO A 93 9.55 4.90 -11.56
N SER A 94 8.78 3.81 -11.64
CA SER A 94 8.63 2.84 -10.55
C SER A 94 8.17 1.48 -11.13
N PRO A 95 8.50 0.35 -10.48
CA PRO A 95 8.06 -0.97 -10.93
C PRO A 95 6.53 -1.10 -10.96
N GLY A 96 5.84 -0.60 -9.93
CA GLY A 96 4.37 -0.62 -9.86
C GLY A 96 3.70 0.14 -10.99
N TYR A 97 4.22 1.32 -11.35
CA TYR A 97 3.72 2.11 -12.49
C TYR A 97 3.93 1.36 -13.82
N ASN A 98 5.10 0.76 -14.02
CA ASN A 98 5.38 0.05 -15.26
C ASN A 98 4.51 -1.22 -15.40
N ILE A 99 4.27 -1.95 -14.31
CA ILE A 99 3.32 -3.07 -14.31
C ILE A 99 1.92 -2.59 -14.73
N GLU A 100 1.48 -1.43 -14.24
CA GLU A 100 0.19 -0.85 -14.61
C GLU A 100 0.11 -0.51 -16.10
N GLN A 101 1.18 0.05 -16.68
CA GLN A 101 1.20 0.35 -18.12
C GLN A 101 1.16 -0.93 -18.97
N GLU A 102 1.87 -1.98 -18.57
CA GLU A 102 1.83 -3.26 -19.27
C GLU A 102 0.49 -4.00 -19.06
N ALA A 103 -0.10 -3.91 -17.86
CA ALA A 103 -1.41 -4.48 -17.56
C ALA A 103 -2.52 -3.90 -18.45
N LYS A 104 -2.45 -2.61 -18.81
CA LYS A 104 -3.39 -1.96 -19.75
C LYS A 104 -3.38 -2.59 -21.16
N LYS A 105 -2.29 -3.26 -21.54
CA LYS A 105 -2.15 -3.94 -22.84
C LYS A 105 -2.56 -5.42 -22.78
N GLY A 106 -2.62 -6.00 -21.58
CA GLY A 106 -3.03 -7.37 -21.35
C GLY A 106 -4.50 -7.58 -21.71
N LYS A 107 -4.84 -8.76 -22.23
CA LYS A 107 -6.20 -9.09 -22.65
C LYS A 107 -6.71 -10.37 -22.01
N ARG A 108 -5.81 -11.21 -21.52
CA ARG A 108 -6.13 -12.54 -21.01
C ARG A 108 -5.95 -12.60 -19.50
N LEU A 109 -7.02 -12.99 -18.80
CA LEU A 109 -6.97 -13.34 -17.39
C LEU A 109 -6.49 -14.80 -17.24
N LEU A 110 -5.32 -14.97 -16.64
CA LEU A 110 -4.72 -16.25 -16.31
C LEU A 110 -5.13 -16.68 -14.89
N PRO A 111 -5.33 -17.99 -14.66
CA PRO A 111 -5.73 -18.47 -13.35
C PRO A 111 -4.57 -18.34 -12.36
N LEU A 112 -4.70 -17.40 -11.42
CA LEU A 112 -3.80 -17.22 -10.29
C LEU A 112 -4.51 -17.64 -8.99
N PRO A 113 -3.77 -18.11 -7.97
CA PRO A 113 -4.37 -18.51 -6.70
C PRO A 113 -4.98 -17.29 -6.00
N TYR A 114 -6.22 -17.42 -5.54
CA TYR A 114 -6.90 -16.36 -4.81
C TYR A 114 -6.88 -16.67 -3.30
N THR A 115 -5.94 -16.07 -2.57
CA THR A 115 -5.59 -16.47 -1.19
C THR A 115 -5.96 -15.43 -0.13
N THR A 116 -7.25 -15.32 0.17
CA THR A 116 -7.80 -14.53 1.30
C THR A 116 -8.15 -15.44 2.49
N LYS A 117 -7.77 -15.05 3.71
CA LYS A 117 -8.10 -15.75 4.95
C LYS A 117 -8.75 -14.78 5.94
N GLY A 118 -10.07 -14.79 6.02
CA GLY A 118 -10.78 -13.77 6.81
C GLY A 118 -10.55 -12.37 6.24
N MET A 119 -9.96 -11.45 7.01
CA MET A 119 -9.59 -10.12 6.51
C MET A 119 -8.12 -10.03 6.10
N ASP A 120 -7.38 -11.15 6.14
CA ASP A 120 -5.97 -11.20 5.79
C ASP A 120 -5.75 -11.74 4.38
N VAL A 121 -4.59 -11.41 3.80
CA VAL A 121 -4.16 -11.88 2.47
C VAL A 121 -2.80 -12.57 2.54
N SER A 122 -2.54 -13.50 1.62
CA SER A 122 -1.21 -14.05 1.39
C SER A 122 -0.87 -13.92 -0.08
N LEU A 123 0.29 -13.32 -0.37
CA LEU A 123 0.71 -12.94 -1.72
C LEU A 123 1.89 -13.76 -2.24
N SER A 124 2.60 -14.52 -1.40
CA SER A 124 3.75 -15.33 -1.84
C SER A 124 3.34 -16.40 -2.84
N GLY A 125 2.20 -17.07 -2.62
CA GLY A 125 1.69 -18.10 -3.53
C GLY A 125 1.34 -17.54 -4.90
N ILE A 126 0.79 -16.32 -4.94
CA ILE A 126 0.47 -15.60 -6.18
C ILE A 126 1.75 -15.24 -6.91
N LEU A 127 2.74 -14.68 -6.21
CA LEU A 127 4.03 -14.35 -6.79
C LEU A 127 4.66 -15.59 -7.43
N THR A 128 4.81 -16.68 -6.68
CA THR A 128 5.41 -17.92 -7.21
C THR A 128 4.60 -18.52 -8.36
N SER A 129 3.26 -18.46 -8.32
CA SER A 129 2.42 -18.92 -9.43
C SER A 129 2.58 -18.06 -10.68
N THR A 130 2.73 -16.74 -10.50
CA THR A 130 2.92 -15.80 -11.61
C THR A 130 4.32 -15.97 -12.22
N GLU A 131 5.33 -16.19 -11.38
CA GLU A 131 6.70 -16.54 -11.81
C GLU A 131 6.73 -17.88 -12.55
N ALA A 132 5.96 -18.89 -12.13
CA ALA A 132 5.91 -20.18 -12.81
C ALA A 132 5.43 -20.06 -14.27
N TYR A 133 4.57 -19.09 -14.58
CA TYR A 133 4.14 -18.83 -15.95
C TYR A 133 5.28 -18.34 -16.85
N THR A 134 6.31 -17.69 -16.32
CA THR A 134 7.46 -17.26 -17.15
C THR A 134 8.36 -18.44 -17.56
N LEU A 135 8.20 -19.58 -16.90
CA LEU A 135 8.88 -20.84 -17.22
C LEU A 135 8.03 -21.76 -18.13
N ASP A 136 6.78 -21.38 -18.41
CA ASP A 136 5.89 -22.14 -19.29
C ASP A 136 6.37 -22.08 -20.75
N LYS A 137 6.23 -23.17 -21.49
CA LYS A 137 6.58 -23.23 -22.93
C LYS A 137 5.78 -22.26 -23.78
N ARG A 138 4.62 -21.81 -23.29
CA ARG A 138 3.73 -20.84 -23.93
C ARG A 138 4.15 -19.39 -23.70
N PHE A 139 5.06 -19.12 -22.77
CA PHE A 139 5.51 -17.78 -22.46
C PHE A 139 6.40 -17.22 -23.57
N ARG A 140 6.13 -15.99 -23.99
CA ARG A 140 6.93 -15.24 -24.97
C ARG A 140 7.30 -13.88 -24.38
N PRO A 141 8.59 -13.63 -24.05
CA PRO A 141 9.00 -12.40 -23.39
C PRO A 141 9.02 -11.18 -24.32
N ASP A 142 9.34 -11.40 -25.60
CA ASP A 142 9.22 -10.38 -26.63
C ASP A 142 7.80 -10.46 -27.20
N ASP A 143 7.09 -9.33 -27.27
CA ASP A 143 5.74 -9.13 -27.85
C ASP A 143 5.59 -9.59 -29.33
N LEU A 144 6.63 -10.24 -29.85
CA LEU A 144 6.72 -10.87 -31.14
C LEU A 144 5.86 -12.14 -31.16
N ARG A 145 4.61 -11.96 -31.57
CA ARG A 145 3.83 -13.00 -32.26
C ARG A 145 4.48 -13.33 -33.61
N THR A 146 5.67 -13.90 -33.57
CA THR A 146 6.46 -14.26 -34.75
C THR A 146 6.06 -15.64 -35.22
N GLY A 147 4.90 -15.73 -35.89
CA GLY A 147 4.58 -16.89 -36.71
C GLY A 147 3.09 -17.02 -37.03
N GLU A 148 2.79 -17.32 -38.29
CA GLU A 148 1.46 -17.77 -38.75
C GLU A 148 1.03 -19.12 -38.14
N ASN A 149 1.91 -19.75 -37.33
CA ASN A 149 1.69 -20.99 -36.58
C ASN A 149 1.58 -20.79 -35.05
N ASP A 150 1.49 -19.56 -34.58
CA ASP A 150 1.28 -19.29 -33.15
C ASP A 150 -0.10 -19.84 -32.73
N THR A 151 -0.10 -20.88 -31.90
CA THR A 151 -1.32 -21.38 -31.27
C THR A 151 -1.97 -20.27 -30.44
N GLU A 152 -3.30 -20.26 -30.33
CA GLU A 152 -4.07 -19.22 -29.59
C GLU A 152 -3.71 -19.09 -28.10
N ASP A 153 -2.87 -19.97 -27.56
CA ASP A 153 -2.56 -20.12 -26.14
C ASP A 153 -1.21 -19.52 -25.71
N ILE A 154 -0.74 -18.46 -26.36
CA ILE A 154 0.47 -17.74 -25.94
C ILE A 154 0.21 -16.90 -24.69
N ILE A 155 1.22 -16.81 -23.83
CA ILE A 155 1.21 -15.98 -22.61
C ILE A 155 2.27 -14.89 -22.77
N THR A 156 1.86 -13.63 -22.61
CA THR A 156 2.77 -12.48 -22.68
C THR A 156 3.01 -11.85 -21.30
N PRO A 157 4.07 -11.06 -21.12
CA PRO A 157 4.28 -10.28 -19.90
C PRO A 157 3.08 -9.38 -19.55
N GLN A 158 2.41 -8.83 -20.56
CA GLN A 158 1.24 -7.96 -20.39
C GLN A 158 0.05 -8.71 -19.81
N ASP A 159 -0.22 -9.94 -20.28
CA ASP A 159 -1.28 -10.79 -19.72
C ASP A 159 -0.98 -11.18 -18.28
N LEU A 160 0.29 -11.39 -17.92
CA LEU A 160 0.70 -11.65 -16.54
C LEU A 160 0.54 -10.40 -15.65
N CYS A 161 0.97 -9.23 -16.11
CA CYS A 161 0.76 -7.96 -15.40
C CYS A 161 -0.73 -7.70 -15.15
N PHE A 162 -1.56 -7.90 -16.18
CA PHE A 162 -3.01 -7.77 -16.09
C PHE A 162 -3.59 -8.76 -15.07
N SER A 163 -3.29 -10.04 -15.21
CA SER A 163 -3.82 -11.09 -14.32
C SER A 163 -3.40 -10.89 -12.86
N LEU A 164 -2.16 -10.48 -12.64
CA LEU A 164 -1.62 -10.19 -11.30
C LEU A 164 -2.37 -9.02 -10.66
N GLN A 165 -2.55 -7.91 -11.39
CA GLN A 165 -3.28 -6.74 -10.89
C GLN A 165 -4.73 -7.08 -10.57
N GLU A 166 -5.46 -7.69 -11.51
CA GLU A 166 -6.87 -8.04 -11.30
C GLU A 166 -7.05 -8.96 -10.08
N THR A 167 -6.20 -9.99 -9.95
CA THR A 167 -6.30 -10.95 -8.84
C THR A 167 -5.98 -10.29 -7.51
N VAL A 168 -4.83 -9.60 -7.41
CA VAL A 168 -4.37 -9.02 -6.15
C VAL A 168 -5.25 -7.85 -5.72
N PHE A 169 -5.65 -6.98 -6.63
CA PHE A 169 -6.52 -5.84 -6.29
C PHE A 169 -7.92 -6.31 -5.92
N ALA A 170 -8.46 -7.35 -6.56
CA ALA A 170 -9.71 -7.96 -6.11
C ALA A 170 -9.61 -8.46 -4.67
N MET A 171 -8.50 -9.10 -4.28
CA MET A 171 -8.28 -9.54 -2.89
C MET A 171 -8.21 -8.36 -1.92
N LEU A 172 -7.53 -7.27 -2.29
CA LEU A 172 -7.43 -6.06 -1.46
C LEU A 172 -8.80 -5.37 -1.30
N VAL A 173 -9.59 -5.30 -2.37
CA VAL A 173 -10.96 -4.77 -2.35
C VAL A 173 -11.85 -5.63 -1.46
N GLU A 174 -11.76 -6.96 -1.57
CA GLU A 174 -12.54 -7.88 -0.73
C GLU A 174 -12.25 -7.70 0.76
N ILE A 175 -10.97 -7.72 1.18
CA ILE A 175 -10.64 -7.56 2.61
C ILE A 175 -11.03 -6.17 3.13
N THR A 176 -10.96 -5.15 2.27
CA THR A 176 -11.37 -3.79 2.62
C THR A 176 -12.88 -3.71 2.77
N GLU A 177 -13.64 -4.33 1.87
CA GLU A 177 -15.09 -4.42 1.96
C GLU A 177 -15.53 -5.17 3.24
N ARG A 178 -14.89 -6.30 3.55
CA ARG A 178 -15.16 -7.05 4.79
C ARG A 178 -14.96 -6.17 6.03
N ALA A 179 -13.88 -5.39 6.08
CA ALA A 179 -13.63 -4.45 7.16
C ALA A 179 -14.64 -3.30 7.20
N MET A 180 -15.00 -2.71 6.06
CA MET A 180 -16.06 -1.68 5.98
C MET A 180 -17.39 -2.20 6.54
N ALA A 181 -17.78 -3.42 6.19
CA ALA A 181 -18.99 -4.05 6.69
C ALA A 181 -18.93 -4.27 8.21
N HIS A 182 -17.78 -4.71 8.73
CA HIS A 182 -17.59 -4.95 10.15
C HIS A 182 -17.64 -3.65 10.98
N ILE A 183 -17.10 -2.55 10.45
CA ILE A 183 -17.04 -1.25 11.14
C ILE A 183 -18.30 -0.41 10.93
N GLY A 184 -19.04 -0.67 9.85
CA GLY A 184 -20.17 0.16 9.41
C GLY A 184 -19.73 1.49 8.77
N SER A 185 -18.50 1.57 8.26
CA SER A 185 -18.03 2.78 7.57
C SER A 185 -18.44 2.78 6.10
N LYS A 186 -18.68 3.99 5.58
CA LYS A 186 -18.99 4.26 4.17
C LYS A 186 -17.84 4.95 3.44
N GLU A 187 -16.74 5.24 4.14
CA GLU A 187 -15.59 5.93 3.57
C GLU A 187 -14.42 4.94 3.51
N VAL A 188 -13.75 4.86 2.37
CA VAL A 188 -12.44 4.20 2.23
C VAL A 188 -11.40 5.24 1.89
N LEU A 189 -10.25 5.16 2.55
CA LEU A 189 -9.08 5.97 2.23
C LEU A 189 -7.96 5.04 1.76
N ILE A 190 -7.43 5.26 0.57
CA ILE A 190 -6.29 4.50 0.03
C ILE A 190 -5.03 5.34 0.24
N VAL A 191 -4.01 4.74 0.89
CA VAL A 191 -2.71 5.40 1.15
C VAL A 191 -1.55 4.45 0.85
N GLY A 192 -0.35 5.01 0.71
CA GLY A 192 0.85 4.28 0.30
C GLY A 192 1.05 4.29 -1.22
N GLY A 193 2.28 4.01 -1.65
CA GLY A 193 2.68 4.17 -3.06
C GLY A 193 1.94 3.26 -4.04
N VAL A 194 1.47 2.08 -3.62
CA VAL A 194 0.63 1.20 -4.47
C VAL A 194 -0.79 1.77 -4.58
N GLY A 195 -1.18 2.61 -3.62
CA GLY A 195 -2.46 3.32 -3.64
C GLY A 195 -2.60 4.32 -4.78
N CYS A 196 -1.50 4.71 -5.43
CA CYS A 196 -1.50 5.56 -6.63
C CYS A 196 -2.02 4.84 -7.88
N ASN A 197 -2.12 3.51 -7.87
CA ASN A 197 -2.52 2.73 -9.03
C ASN A 197 -3.99 3.00 -9.38
N GLU A 198 -4.26 3.42 -10.62
CA GLU A 198 -5.59 3.85 -11.07
C GLU A 198 -6.55 2.67 -11.08
N ARG A 199 -6.07 1.47 -11.43
CA ARG A 199 -6.90 0.27 -11.47
C ARG A 199 -7.39 -0.15 -10.08
N LEU A 200 -6.53 -0.09 -9.07
CA LEU A 200 -6.91 -0.33 -7.67
C LEU A 200 -7.95 0.70 -7.20
N GLN A 201 -7.74 1.99 -7.52
CA GLN A 201 -8.69 3.05 -7.16
C GLN A 201 -10.04 2.87 -7.84
N ASP A 202 -10.06 2.47 -9.12
CA ASP A 202 -11.27 2.18 -9.89
C ASP A 202 -12.06 1.01 -9.29
N MET A 203 -11.41 -0.13 -9.04
CA MET A 203 -12.04 -1.30 -8.43
C MET A 203 -12.61 -0.99 -7.04
N MET A 204 -11.85 -0.25 -6.22
CA MET A 204 -12.33 0.21 -4.91
C MET A 204 -13.51 1.19 -5.05
N GLY A 205 -13.47 2.06 -6.06
CA GLY A 205 -14.53 3.03 -6.37
C GLY A 205 -15.85 2.36 -6.71
N ILE A 206 -15.81 1.31 -7.52
CA ILE A 206 -16.97 0.48 -7.85
C ILE A 206 -17.56 -0.14 -6.58
N MET A 207 -16.73 -0.85 -5.79
CA MET A 207 -17.18 -1.50 -4.55
C MET A 207 -17.77 -0.48 -3.55
N ALA A 208 -17.09 0.65 -3.32
CA ALA A 208 -17.59 1.67 -2.41
C ALA A 208 -18.92 2.26 -2.88
N LYS A 209 -19.08 2.51 -4.18
CA LYS A 209 -20.32 3.04 -4.76
C LYS A 209 -21.49 2.08 -4.59
N GLU A 210 -21.28 0.78 -4.81
CA GLU A 210 -22.30 -0.26 -4.60
C GLU A 210 -22.79 -0.33 -3.15
N ARG A 211 -21.93 0.06 -2.19
CA ARG A 211 -22.27 0.16 -0.76
C ARG A 211 -22.84 1.53 -0.35
N GLY A 212 -23.05 2.44 -1.30
CA GLY A 212 -23.46 3.82 -1.01
C GLY A 212 -22.41 4.62 -0.24
N GLY A 213 -21.14 4.29 -0.46
CA GLY A 213 -19.95 4.92 0.13
C GLY A 213 -19.11 5.69 -0.88
N GLN A 214 -17.92 6.12 -0.44
CA GLN A 214 -16.99 6.94 -1.21
C GLN A 214 -15.55 6.48 -1.01
N VAL A 215 -14.76 6.56 -2.07
CA VAL A 215 -13.31 6.37 -2.03
C VAL A 215 -12.62 7.71 -2.00
N PHE A 216 -11.67 7.81 -1.09
CA PHE A 216 -10.71 8.89 -0.98
C PHE A 216 -9.34 8.30 -1.33
N ALA A 217 -8.70 8.85 -2.34
CA ALA A 217 -7.34 8.52 -2.72
C ALA A 217 -6.60 9.82 -3.00
N THR A 218 -5.28 9.76 -3.01
CA THR A 218 -4.44 10.95 -3.16
C THR A 218 -3.48 10.71 -4.31
N ASP A 219 -3.06 11.78 -4.98
CA ASP A 219 -2.02 11.65 -6.00
C ASP A 219 -0.66 11.34 -5.39
N GLU A 220 0.31 11.06 -6.26
CA GLU A 220 1.68 10.69 -5.89
C GLU A 220 2.35 11.67 -4.91
N ARG A 221 1.96 12.95 -4.86
CA ARG A 221 2.60 13.96 -3.99
C ARG A 221 2.39 13.66 -2.51
N PHE A 222 1.31 12.95 -2.18
CA PHE A 222 0.91 12.69 -0.79
C PHE A 222 0.73 11.21 -0.48
N CYS A 223 0.48 10.36 -1.47
CA CYS A 223 0.33 8.92 -1.29
C CYS A 223 1.66 8.22 -1.00
N ILE A 224 2.78 8.73 -1.53
CA ILE A 224 4.12 8.16 -1.30
C ILE A 224 4.75 8.70 -0.03
N ASP A 225 5.83 8.06 0.42
CA ASP A 225 6.59 8.51 1.58
C ASP A 225 7.14 9.92 1.37
N ASN A 226 6.73 10.85 2.24
CA ASN A 226 7.14 12.24 2.18
C ASN A 226 7.36 12.83 3.59
N GLY A 227 8.11 13.93 3.69
CA GLY A 227 8.36 14.58 4.99
C GLY A 227 7.13 15.29 5.57
N ILE A 228 6.18 15.70 4.73
CA ILE A 228 5.02 16.49 5.17
C ILE A 228 4.02 15.65 5.97
N MET A 229 3.85 14.36 5.65
CA MET A 229 2.99 13.45 6.42
C MET A 229 3.50 13.25 7.85
N ILE A 230 4.83 13.20 8.01
CA ILE A 230 5.48 13.10 9.33
C ILE A 230 5.34 14.42 10.08
N ALA A 231 5.54 15.54 9.40
CA ALA A 231 5.35 16.87 10.00
C ALA A 231 3.89 17.08 10.45
N GLN A 232 2.91 16.66 9.66
CA GLN A 232 1.48 16.77 9.96
C GLN A 232 1.10 15.95 11.19
N ALA A 233 1.43 14.65 11.22
CA ALA A 233 1.13 13.81 12.38
C ALA A 233 1.91 14.24 13.64
N GLY A 234 3.15 14.71 13.47
CA GLY A 234 3.95 15.30 14.53
C GLY A 234 3.34 16.58 15.09
N LEU A 235 2.82 17.46 14.23
CA LEU A 235 2.13 18.69 14.63
C LEU A 235 0.83 18.40 15.37
N LEU A 236 0.04 17.41 14.91
CA LEU A 236 -1.17 16.97 15.60
C LEU A 236 -0.87 16.46 17.01
N SER A 237 0.17 15.61 17.14
CA SER A 237 0.63 15.11 18.44
C SER A 237 1.14 16.23 19.35
N TYR A 238 1.95 17.14 18.79
CA TYR A 238 2.51 18.27 19.53
C TYR A 238 1.45 19.21 20.09
N ARG A 239 0.40 19.50 19.31
CA ARG A 239 -0.73 20.33 19.75
C ARG A 239 -1.49 19.75 20.92
N MET A 240 -1.43 18.43 21.11
CA MET A 240 -1.99 17.73 22.28
C MET A 240 -1.02 17.68 23.47
N GLY A 241 0.13 18.37 23.38
CA GLY A 241 1.15 18.43 24.43
C GLY A 241 2.18 17.31 24.39
N PHE A 242 2.16 16.44 23.37
CA PHE A 242 3.12 15.35 23.27
C PHE A 242 4.49 15.83 22.77
N THR A 243 5.55 15.43 23.47
CA THR A 243 6.95 15.62 23.07
C THR A 243 7.75 14.37 23.40
N THR A 244 8.84 14.16 22.69
CA THR A 244 9.72 13.00 22.86
C THR A 244 11.06 13.46 23.43
N PRO A 245 11.39 13.08 24.68
CA PRO A 245 12.72 13.30 25.24
C PRO A 245 13.80 12.64 24.37
N LEU A 246 14.98 13.25 24.28
CA LEU A 246 16.06 12.75 23.43
C LEU A 246 16.47 11.32 23.80
N GLU A 247 16.49 10.99 25.08
CA GLU A 247 16.85 9.64 25.57
C GLU A 247 15.81 8.59 25.15
N LYS A 248 14.56 9.01 24.92
CA LYS A 248 13.43 8.15 24.51
C LYS A 248 13.17 8.15 23.01
N SER A 249 13.93 8.92 22.24
CA SER A 249 13.73 9.10 20.79
C SER A 249 14.27 7.92 19.95
N THR A 250 14.08 6.68 20.40
CA THR A 250 14.58 5.47 19.74
C THR A 250 13.83 5.15 18.44
N CYS A 251 14.41 4.29 17.59
CA CYS A 251 13.75 3.81 16.37
C CYS A 251 13.15 2.42 16.60
N THR A 252 11.85 2.29 16.39
CA THR A 252 11.15 1.00 16.45
C THR A 252 10.79 0.53 15.05
N GLN A 253 11.42 -0.56 14.58
CA GLN A 253 11.18 -1.07 13.23
C GLN A 253 9.79 -1.69 13.05
N ARG A 254 9.22 -2.26 14.12
CA ARG A 254 7.90 -2.91 14.15
C ARG A 254 6.91 -2.10 14.98
N PHE A 255 6.87 -0.78 14.75
CA PHE A 255 6.01 0.10 15.53
C PHE A 255 4.56 -0.07 15.07
N ARG A 256 3.74 -0.78 15.86
CA ARG A 256 2.36 -1.07 15.47
C ARG A 256 1.50 0.18 15.55
N THR A 257 0.52 0.26 14.66
CA THR A 257 -0.40 1.41 14.56
C THR A 257 -1.34 1.49 15.77
N ASP A 258 -1.62 0.36 16.42
CA ASP A 258 -2.51 0.25 17.58
C ASP A 258 -1.84 0.66 18.91
N GLU A 259 -0.51 0.70 18.95
CA GLU A 259 0.27 1.23 20.08
C GLU A 259 0.23 2.76 20.18
N VAL A 260 -0.25 3.44 19.13
CA VAL A 260 -0.29 4.90 19.07
C VAL A 260 -1.61 5.41 19.63
N HIS A 261 -1.52 6.16 20.73
CA HIS A 261 -2.67 6.89 21.26
C HIS A 261 -2.92 8.16 20.45
N VAL A 262 -4.10 8.26 19.87
CA VAL A 262 -4.53 9.35 18.97
C VAL A 262 -5.36 10.36 19.76
N ALA A 263 -4.69 11.28 20.45
CA ALA A 263 -5.34 12.26 21.33
C ALA A 263 -6.07 13.40 20.59
N TRP A 264 -5.78 13.62 19.30
CA TRP A 264 -6.34 14.72 18.51
C TRP A 264 -7.66 14.38 17.80
N ARG A 265 -8.15 13.14 17.95
CA ARG A 265 -9.44 12.70 17.40
C ARG A 265 -10.43 12.52 18.57
N ALA A 266 -11.60 13.14 18.45
CA ALA A 266 -12.72 13.06 19.39
C ALA A 266 -13.91 12.36 18.73
#